data_AF-A0A7I8C4P9-F1
#
_entry.id   AF-A0A7I8C4P9-F1
#
_cell.length_a   1.000
_cell.length_b   1.000
_cell.length_c   1.000
_cell.angle_alpha   90.00
_cell.angle_beta   90.00
_cell.angle_gamma   90.00
#
_symmetry.space_group_name_H-M   'P 1'
#
loop_
_entity.id
_entity.type
_entity.pdbx_description
1 polymer ?
#
loop_
_entity_poly.entity_id
_entity_poly.type
_entity_poly.pdbx_seq_one_letter_code
_entity_poly.pdbx_strand_id
1 'polypeptide(L)'
;MSNRNRTAMAVSFKFVLIVAAVLAAIGCILVFSGCAFEAQSQLNLLRASGPAALDAYLAHVDSHQLSFAAYMFESVSGHGYAYGSFLQGVGFWFVFVLAPLSAALLVAVRWLASRDRSVSLRHRLAAAH
;
A
#
# COMPACT_ATOMS: atom_id res chain seq x y z
N MET A 1 -41.68 7.10 -4.10
CA MET A 1 -40.47 6.34 -3.69
C MET A 1 -39.43 6.42 -4.80
N SER A 2 -38.53 7.41 -4.78
CA SER A 2 -37.37 7.44 -5.70
C SER A 2 -36.38 8.52 -5.24
N ASN A 3 -35.61 8.25 -4.18
CA ASN A 3 -34.48 9.12 -3.83
C ASN A 3 -33.35 8.41 -3.07
N ARG A 4 -33.35 7.06 -3.02
CA ARG A 4 -32.23 6.28 -2.44
C ARG A 4 -31.07 6.08 -3.42
N ASN A 5 -31.23 6.37 -4.70
CA ASN A 5 -30.21 6.09 -5.72
C ASN A 5 -29.17 7.20 -5.92
N ARG A 6 -29.26 8.34 -5.20
CA ARG A 6 -28.28 9.43 -5.32
C ARG A 6 -27.27 9.51 -4.17
N THR A 7 -27.46 8.74 -3.10
CA THR A 7 -26.59 8.76 -1.92
C THR A 7 -25.31 7.95 -2.06
N ALA A 8 -25.20 7.08 -3.07
CA ALA A 8 -24.00 6.24 -3.28
C ALA A 8 -22.86 6.93 -4.04
N MET A 9 -23.07 8.14 -4.58
CA MET A 9 -22.20 8.71 -5.62
C MET A 9 -21.50 10.02 -5.25
N ALA A 10 -21.36 10.29 -3.95
CA ALA A 10 -20.59 11.43 -3.45
C ALA A 10 -19.60 10.98 -2.37
N VAL A 11 -18.73 10.02 -2.70
CA VAL A 11 -17.54 9.81 -1.87
C VAL A 11 -16.71 11.10 -1.98
N SER A 12 -16.66 11.86 -0.88
CA SER A 12 -15.99 13.16 -0.84
C SER A 12 -14.51 12.99 -1.17
N PHE A 13 -13.97 13.85 -2.03
CA PHE A 13 -12.55 13.85 -2.38
C PHE A 13 -11.64 13.89 -1.15
N LYS A 14 -12.04 14.69 -0.15
CA LYS A 14 -11.35 14.77 1.15
C LYS A 14 -11.32 13.43 1.86
N PHE A 15 -12.43 12.68 1.82
CA PHE A 15 -12.53 11.38 2.47
C PHE A 15 -11.54 10.38 1.88
N VAL A 16 -11.42 10.30 0.55
CA VAL A 16 -10.50 9.31 -0.04
C VAL A 16 -9.04 9.74 0.06
N LEU A 17 -8.74 11.04 0.05
CA LEU A 17 -7.40 11.51 0.42
C LEU A 17 -7.04 11.17 1.87
N ILE A 18 -7.99 11.28 2.80
CA ILE A 18 -7.80 10.84 4.18
C ILE A 18 -7.55 9.33 4.23
N VAL A 19 -8.34 8.53 3.51
CA VAL A 19 -8.12 7.07 3.43
C VAL A 19 -6.73 6.75 2.88
N ALA A 20 -6.32 7.40 1.78
CA ALA A 20 -4.99 7.20 1.20
C ALA A 20 -3.87 7.59 2.19
N ALA A 21 -4.03 8.71 2.91
CA ALA A 21 -3.08 9.16 3.92
C ALA A 21 -3.01 8.20 5.11
N VAL A 22 -4.15 7.68 5.58
CA VAL A 22 -4.22 6.69 6.66
C VAL A 22 -3.56 5.38 6.23
N LEU A 23 -3.82 4.89 5.01
CA LEU A 23 -3.18 3.70 4.47
C LEU A 23 -1.66 3.88 4.39
N ALA A 24 -1.19 5.02 3.89
CA ALA A 24 0.23 5.33 3.85
C ALA A 24 0.85 5.41 5.26
N ALA A 25 0.18 6.05 6.22
CA ALA A 25 0.65 6.16 7.59
C ALA A 25 0.77 4.78 8.26
N ILE A 26 -0.24 3.91 8.08
CA ILE A 26 -0.20 2.52 8.57
C ILE A 26 0.99 1.78 7.93
N GLY A 27 1.15 1.91 6.61
CA GLY A 27 2.26 1.30 5.89
C GLY A 27 3.62 1.73 6.43
N CYS A 28 3.82 3.03 6.68
CA CYS A 28 5.03 3.57 7.30
C CYS A 28 5.27 2.97 8.69
N ILE A 29 4.25 2.93 9.56
CA ILE A 29 4.36 2.37 10.90
C ILE A 29 4.80 0.90 10.84
N LEU A 30 4.23 0.12 9.91
CA LEU A 30 4.60 -1.29 9.72
C LEU A 30 6.04 -1.46 9.26
N VAL A 31 6.52 -0.63 8.33
CA VAL A 31 7.92 -0.65 7.89
C VAL A 31 8.86 -0.34 9.06
N PHE A 32 8.61 0.74 9.81
CA PHE A 32 9.44 1.10 10.96
C PHE A 32 9.42 0.01 12.04
N SER A 33 8.25 -0.57 12.31
CA SER A 33 8.11 -1.68 13.27
C SER A 33 8.89 -2.91 12.80
N GLY A 34 8.86 -3.23 11.50
CA GLY A 34 9.63 -4.31 10.91
C GLY A 34 11.14 -4.07 11.00
N CYS A 35 11.61 -2.84 10.80
CA CYS A 35 13.03 -2.48 11.01
C CYS A 35 13.43 -2.59 12.50
N ALA A 36 12.57 -2.15 13.41
CA ALA A 36 12.82 -2.26 14.84
C ALA A 36 12.88 -3.73 15.30
N PHE A 37 11.97 -4.57 14.79
CA PHE A 37 11.95 -6.00 15.07
C PHE A 37 13.21 -6.70 14.53
N GLU A 38 13.64 -6.34 13.32
CA GLU A 38 14.89 -6.83 12.71
C GLU A 38 16.10 -6.50 13.58
N ALA A 39 16.25 -5.24 14.01
CA ALA A 39 17.33 -4.81 14.89
C ALA A 39 17.31 -5.52 16.25
N GLN A 40 16.11 -5.72 16.82
CA GLN A 40 15.95 -6.46 18.06
C GLN A 40 16.33 -7.94 17.91
N SER A 41 15.98 -8.57 16.80
CA SER A 41 16.32 -9.97 16.50
C SER A 41 17.82 -10.16 16.32
N GLN A 42 18.50 -9.24 15.63
CA GLN A 42 19.96 -9.25 15.50
C GLN A 42 20.66 -9.09 16.86
N LEU A 43 20.16 -8.18 17.72
CA LEU A 43 20.67 -8.00 19.07
C LEU A 43 20.46 -9.26 19.93
N ASN A 44 19.30 -9.89 19.81
CA ASN A 44 18.98 -11.13 20.51
C ASN A 44 19.88 -12.28 20.06
N LEU A 45 20.12 -12.42 18.75
CA LEU A 45 21.05 -13.40 18.18
C LEU A 45 22.47 -13.19 18.71
N LEU A 46 22.95 -11.94 18.72
CA LEU A 46 24.27 -11.60 19.26
C LEU A 46 24.39 -11.99 20.74
N ARG A 47 23.36 -11.72 21.53
CA ARG A 47 23.35 -12.03 22.98
C ARG A 47 23.22 -13.53 23.26
N ALA A 48 22.42 -14.25 22.49
CA ALA A 48 22.12 -15.66 22.73
C ALA A 48 23.14 -16.62 22.11
N SER A 49 23.67 -16.28 20.93
CA SER A 49 24.46 -17.19 20.09
C SER A 49 25.81 -16.61 19.66
N GLY A 50 26.11 -15.36 20.06
CA GLY A 50 27.38 -14.71 19.80
C GLY A 50 27.53 -14.16 18.38
N PRO A 51 28.70 -13.57 18.08
CA PRO A 51 28.93 -12.84 16.83
C PRO A 51 28.96 -13.75 15.59
N ALA A 52 29.41 -15.00 15.72
CA ALA A 52 29.46 -15.93 14.59
C ALA A 52 28.06 -16.30 14.05
N ALA A 53 27.07 -16.41 14.95
CA ALA A 53 25.68 -16.67 14.56
C ALA A 53 25.04 -15.45 13.88
N LEU A 54 25.34 -14.24 14.36
CA LEU A 54 24.91 -13.01 13.71
C LEU A 54 25.52 -12.87 12.30
N ASP A 55 26.81 -13.17 12.16
CA ASP A 55 27.50 -13.09 10.86
C ASP A 55 26.93 -14.11 9.86
N ALA A 56 26.65 -15.35 10.31
CA ALA A 56 25.97 -16.35 9.49
C ALA A 56 24.56 -15.90 9.06
N TYR A 57 23.81 -15.25 9.95
CA TYR A 57 22.51 -14.68 9.62
C TYR A 57 22.63 -13.57 8.57
N LEU A 58 23.55 -12.62 8.75
CA LEU A 58 23.77 -11.52 7.81
C LEU A 58 24.23 -12.03 6.44
N ALA A 59 25.14 -13.00 6.40
CA ALA A 59 25.56 -13.65 5.15
C ALA A 59 24.40 -14.36 4.45
N HIS A 60 23.49 -14.99 5.22
CA HIS A 60 22.30 -15.62 4.67
C HIS A 60 21.34 -14.61 4.05
N VAL A 61 21.08 -13.48 4.73
CA VAL A 61 20.23 -12.40 4.20
C VAL A 61 20.88 -11.74 2.98
N ASP A 62 22.19 -11.48 3.00
CA ASP A 62 22.89 -10.82 1.90
C ASP A 62 23.01 -11.72 0.66
N SER A 63 23.05 -13.04 0.83
CA SER A 63 22.99 -13.97 -0.30
C SER A 63 21.68 -13.91 -1.11
N HIS A 64 20.62 -13.34 -0.53
CA HIS A 64 19.29 -13.20 -1.14
C HIS A 64 18.95 -11.73 -1.41
N GLN A 65 19.79 -11.04 -2.20
CA GLN A 65 19.48 -9.70 -2.68
C GLN A 65 18.34 -9.72 -3.69
N LEU A 66 17.12 -9.55 -3.19
CA LEU A 66 15.92 -9.42 -4.00
C LEU A 66 15.78 -7.99 -4.52
N SER A 67 15.31 -7.84 -5.76
CA SER A 67 14.83 -6.54 -6.22
C SER A 67 13.65 -6.09 -5.34
N PHE A 68 13.40 -4.79 -5.24
CA PHE A 68 12.33 -4.26 -4.38
C PHE A 68 10.96 -4.90 -4.65
N ALA A 69 10.60 -5.10 -5.93
CA ALA A 69 9.35 -5.75 -6.30
C ALA A 69 9.32 -7.23 -5.90
N ALA A 70 10.43 -7.95 -6.08
CA ALA A 70 10.56 -9.33 -5.65
C ALA A 70 10.48 -9.43 -4.11
N TYR A 71 11.15 -8.54 -3.38
CA TYR A 71 11.07 -8.44 -1.94
C TYR A 71 9.64 -8.23 -1.44
N MET A 72 8.88 -7.32 -2.05
CA MET A 72 7.48 -7.09 -1.70
C MET A 72 6.61 -8.34 -1.90
N PHE A 73 6.90 -9.16 -2.90
CA PHE A 73 6.14 -10.38 -3.14
C PHE A 73 6.58 -11.52 -2.19
N GLU A 74 7.89 -11.74 -2.08
CA GLU A 74 8.46 -12.82 -1.28
C GLU A 74 8.18 -12.64 0.21
N SER A 75 8.26 -11.41 0.72
CA SER A 75 7.92 -11.08 2.11
C SER A 75 6.50 -11.46 2.52
N VAL A 76 5.52 -11.35 1.62
CA VAL A 76 4.11 -11.70 1.91
C VAL A 76 3.82 -13.17 1.62
N SER A 77 4.58 -13.80 0.71
CA SER A 77 4.47 -15.23 0.39
C SER A 77 5.16 -16.16 1.39
N GLY A 78 5.86 -15.62 2.39
CA GLY A 78 6.59 -16.39 3.40
C GLY A 78 7.99 -16.83 2.99
N HIS A 79 8.52 -16.32 1.88
CA HIS A 79 9.89 -16.57 1.41
C HIS A 79 10.88 -15.46 1.83
N GLY A 80 10.47 -14.58 2.74
CA GLY A 80 11.35 -13.56 3.28
C GLY A 80 12.39 -14.14 4.24
N TYR A 81 13.68 -13.93 3.92
CA TYR A 81 14.80 -14.47 4.70
C TYR A 81 15.14 -13.67 5.97
N ALA A 82 14.68 -12.42 6.06
CA ALA A 82 14.89 -11.57 7.22
C ALA A 82 13.71 -11.66 8.22
N TYR A 83 13.99 -11.59 9.53
CA TYR A 83 12.96 -11.67 10.59
C TYR A 83 11.88 -10.59 10.45
N GLY A 84 12.27 -9.37 10.08
CA GLY A 84 11.36 -8.24 9.87
C GLY A 84 10.71 -8.20 8.48
N SER A 85 11.04 -9.14 7.59
CA SER A 85 10.69 -9.05 6.16
C SER A 85 9.18 -8.97 5.93
N PHE A 86 8.38 -9.77 6.64
CA PHE A 86 6.93 -9.77 6.52
C PHE A 86 6.32 -8.39 6.87
N LEU A 87 6.69 -7.83 8.03
CA LEU A 87 6.17 -6.53 8.49
C LEU A 87 6.53 -5.40 7.53
N GLN A 88 7.78 -5.38 7.05
CA GLN A 88 8.25 -4.40 6.08
C GLN A 88 7.54 -4.58 4.73
N GLY A 89 7.41 -5.82 4.27
CA GLY A 89 6.71 -6.19 3.04
C GLY A 89 5.27 -5.71 3.03
N VAL A 90 4.49 -6.08 4.05
CA VAL A 90 3.10 -5.61 4.20
C VAL A 90 3.07 -4.08 4.24
N GLY A 91 3.97 -3.44 4.99
CA GLY A 91 4.07 -1.99 5.03
C GLY A 91 4.29 -1.35 3.65
N PHE A 92 5.17 -1.92 2.82
CA PHE A 92 5.39 -1.47 1.45
C PHE A 92 4.17 -1.67 0.55
N TRP A 93 3.40 -2.74 0.71
CA TRP A 93 2.12 -2.92 -0.01
C TRP A 93 1.12 -1.81 0.31
N PHE A 94 1.04 -1.38 1.58
CA PHE A 94 0.18 -0.26 1.96
C PHE A 94 0.61 1.06 1.30
N VAL A 95 1.91 1.37 1.31
CA VAL A 95 2.45 2.63 0.78
C VAL A 95 2.46 2.68 -0.75
N PHE A 96 2.93 1.62 -1.40
CA PHE A 96 3.22 1.63 -2.85
C PHE A 96 2.12 1.02 -3.71
N VAL A 97 1.17 0.29 -3.11
CA VAL A 97 0.05 -0.31 -3.87
C VAL A 97 -1.27 0.25 -3.40
N LEU A 98 -1.65 0.05 -2.14
CA LEU A 98 -3.00 0.37 -1.67
C LEU A 98 -3.28 1.89 -1.66
N ALA A 99 -2.36 2.70 -1.13
CA ALA A 99 -2.50 4.15 -1.12
C ALA A 99 -2.61 4.74 -2.55
N PRO A 100 -1.69 4.48 -3.50
CA PRO A 100 -1.82 5.00 -4.87
C PRO A 100 -3.00 4.40 -5.63
N LEU A 101 -3.35 3.13 -5.40
CA LEU A 101 -4.54 2.52 -6.01
C LEU A 101 -5.82 3.26 -5.60
N SER A 102 -5.94 3.64 -4.32
CA SER A 102 -7.09 4.40 -3.81
C SER A 102 -7.20 5.79 -4.47
N ALA A 103 -6.07 6.45 -4.72
CA ALA A 103 -6.02 7.72 -5.43
C ALA A 103 -6.32 7.55 -6.94
N ALA A 104 -5.81 6.49 -7.56
CA ALA A 104 -6.07 6.19 -8.97
C ALA A 104 -7.56 5.88 -9.21
N LEU A 105 -8.20 5.13 -8.30
CA LEU A 105 -9.63 4.86 -8.32
C LEU A 105 -10.45 6.16 -8.25
N LEU A 106 -10.06 7.13 -7.41
CA LEU A 106 -10.71 8.45 -7.42
C LEU A 106 -10.62 9.14 -8.77
N VAL A 107 -9.42 9.17 -9.35
CA VAL A 107 -9.18 9.83 -10.63
C VAL A 107 -10.04 9.19 -11.71
N ALA A 108 -10.10 7.86 -11.76
CA ALA A 108 -10.94 7.11 -12.67
C ALA A 108 -12.42 7.46 -12.49
N VAL A 109 -12.95 7.40 -11.25
CA VAL A 109 -14.35 7.73 -10.96
C VAL A 109 -14.70 9.16 -11.37
N ARG A 110 -13.81 10.13 -11.11
CA ARG A 110 -14.03 11.53 -11.53
C ARG A 110 -14.00 11.69 -13.04
N TRP A 111 -13.08 11.00 -13.71
CA TRP A 111 -12.96 11.03 -15.15
C TRP A 111 -14.22 10.48 -15.82
N LEU A 112 -14.72 9.33 -15.36
CA LEU A 112 -16.00 8.76 -15.82
C LEU A 112 -17.17 9.73 -15.58
N ALA A 113 -17.29 10.30 -14.37
CA ALA A 113 -18.36 11.25 -14.06
C ALA A 113 -18.32 12.52 -14.92
N SER A 114 -17.12 13.01 -15.26
CA SER A 114 -16.94 14.17 -16.16
C SER A 114 -17.38 13.86 -17.59
N ARG A 115 -17.11 12.63 -18.05
CA ARG A 115 -17.49 12.14 -19.38
C ARG A 115 -19.01 12.07 -19.51
N ASP A 116 -19.70 11.50 -18.53
CA ASP A 116 -21.18 11.42 -18.53
C ASP A 116 -21.84 12.80 -18.50
N ARG A 117 -21.26 13.75 -17.74
CA ARG A 117 -21.74 15.14 -17.73
C ARG A 117 -21.58 15.79 -19.10
N SER A 118 -20.46 15.56 -19.80
CA SER A 118 -20.23 16.11 -21.13
C SER A 118 -21.20 15.56 -22.18
N VAL A 119 -21.53 14.27 -22.12
CA VAL A 119 -22.47 13.61 -23.04
C VAL A 119 -23.90 14.08 -22.78
N SER A 120 -24.32 14.16 -21.51
CA SER A 120 -25.65 14.66 -21.16
C SER A 120 -25.88 16.12 -21.54
N LEU A 121 -24.85 16.97 -21.44
CA LEU A 121 -24.89 18.36 -21.94
C LEU A 121 -25.08 18.41 -23.46
N ARG A 122 -24.35 17.59 -24.23
CA ARG A 122 -24.49 17.51 -25.68
C ARG A 122 -25.90 17.06 -26.10
N HIS A 123 -26.47 16.06 -25.43
CA HIS A 123 -27.84 15.62 -25.72
C HIS A 123 -28.90 16.69 -25.40
N ARG A 124 -28.72 17.46 -24.31
CA ARG A 124 -29.65 18.57 -23.99
C ARG A 124 -29.60 19.70 -25.01
N LEU A 125 -28.41 20.03 -25.50
CA LEU A 125 -28.23 21.04 -26.56
C LEU A 125 -28.83 20.57 -27.88
N ALA A 126 -28.65 19.30 -28.23
CA ALA A 126 -29.23 18.71 -29.45
C ALA A 126 -30.77 18.62 -29.40
N ALA A 127 -31.37 18.45 -28.23
CA ALA A 127 -32.84 18.40 -28.06
C ALA A 127 -33.50 19.79 -27.95
N ALA A 128 -32.71 20.87 -27.89
CA ALA A 128 -33.20 22.24 -27.81
C ALA A 128 -33.26 22.96 -29.17
N HIS A 129 -32.80 22.29 -30.23
CA HIS A 129 -32.91 22.71 -31.64
C HIS A 129 -34.00 21.88 -32.33
#